data_AF-A0AAV9SIW3-F1
#
_entry.id   AF-A0AAV9SIW3-F1
#
_cell.length_a   1.000
_cell.length_b   1.000
_cell.length_c   1.000
_cell.angle_alpha   90.00
_cell.angle_beta   90.00
_cell.angle_gamma   90.00
#
_symmetry.space_group_name_H-M   'P 1'
#
loop_
_entity.id
_entity.type
_entity.pdbx_description
1 polymer ?
#
loop_
_entity_poly.entity_id
_entity_poly.type
_entity_poly.pdbx_seq_one_letter_code
_entity_poly.pdbx_strand_id
1 'polypeptide(L)'
;MGACLALGSLASCASCLCGSASCLLSSCCPSTNNSTISRLAFSFLLLLGTLVSIIMILPGMEEHLKKIPGFCVGGTSIPGIKNHVNCDVIVGYKSVYRVCFAMACFFFLFSIIMIRVRSSKDPRASIQNGFWFFKFLALVGLTVGAFFIPDGTFTTVWYYFGVVGSFIFIIIQLILLVDFAHSWNQSWLEKAENGNTKCWFAALLSFTLITYALAFTAVVLFYVFYTQPDDCTEHKVFISLNLLFCIAVSIVAILPKVQEAQPTSGLLQASVISLYTMYLTWSAMTNNPNKQCNPSLLSLVQPSSPTPPPGPTQAPGNVQWWDAQSIVGLLIFLFCTLYASIRSSNNAQVNKLMQTEESQGLTADQEASVGEDGVRRAVDNEEDGVTYSYTFFHFSLCLASLYIMMTLTNWYKPNSNYETMQTSMPAVWVKISSSWLGLGFYLWTLVAPLVFPDRDFS
;
A
#
# COMPACT_ATOMS: atom_id res chain seq x y z
N MET A 1 -9.51 39.08 -17.90
CA MET A 1 -10.66 38.72 -17.03
C MET A 1 -10.66 37.25 -16.60
N GLY A 2 -10.32 36.28 -17.48
CA GLY A 2 -10.20 34.86 -17.08
C GLY A 2 -9.11 34.55 -16.04
N ALA A 3 -7.98 35.26 -16.06
CA ALA A 3 -6.92 35.10 -15.05
C ALA A 3 -7.33 35.59 -13.64
N CYS A 4 -8.16 36.64 -13.55
CA CYS A 4 -8.65 37.14 -12.26
C CYS A 4 -9.72 36.23 -11.65
N LEU A 5 -10.50 35.53 -12.47
CA LEU A 5 -11.47 34.54 -12.01
C LEU A 5 -10.79 33.23 -11.58
N ALA A 6 -9.69 32.83 -12.26
CA ALA A 6 -8.86 31.71 -11.83
C ALA A 6 -8.13 31.99 -10.50
N LEU A 7 -7.64 33.22 -10.30
CA LEU A 7 -7.07 33.67 -9.03
C LEU A 7 -8.13 33.75 -7.91
N GLY A 8 -9.36 34.18 -8.22
CA GLY A 8 -10.47 34.18 -7.26
C GLY A 8 -10.92 32.78 -6.85
N SER A 9 -10.90 31.82 -7.78
CA SER A 9 -11.19 30.41 -7.50
C SER A 9 -10.08 29.75 -6.66
N LEU A 10 -8.81 30.03 -6.97
CA LEU A 10 -7.66 29.56 -6.18
C LEU A 10 -7.60 30.21 -4.79
N ALA A 11 -7.93 31.50 -4.66
CA ALA A 11 -8.00 32.20 -3.38
C ALA A 11 -9.18 31.72 -2.51
N SER A 12 -10.32 31.38 -3.12
CA SER A 12 -11.48 30.78 -2.45
C SER A 12 -11.20 29.34 -1.98
N CYS A 13 -10.47 28.55 -2.78
CA CYS A 13 -9.96 27.24 -2.34
C CYS A 13 -8.88 27.36 -1.25
N ALA A 14 -8.00 28.37 -1.34
CA ALA A 14 -6.94 28.61 -0.35
C ALA A 14 -7.49 29.11 1.00
N SER A 15 -8.54 29.94 1.02
CA SER A 15 -9.21 30.36 2.26
C SER A 15 -9.93 29.19 2.95
N CYS A 16 -10.40 28.19 2.21
CA CYS A 16 -10.97 26.95 2.75
C CYS A 16 -9.90 26.00 3.32
N LEU A 17 -8.69 26.01 2.78
CA LEU A 17 -7.56 25.24 3.33
C LEU A 17 -7.04 25.86 4.64
N CYS A 18 -7.09 27.18 4.78
CA CYS A 18 -6.57 27.91 5.94
C CYS A 18 -7.55 28.09 7.12
N GLY A 19 -8.86 27.84 6.92
CA GLY A 19 -9.89 28.03 7.94
C GLY A 19 -10.16 26.82 8.85
N SER A 20 -10.86 27.07 9.96
CA SER A 20 -11.50 26.04 10.80
C SER A 20 -12.74 25.40 10.14
N ALA A 21 -13.23 26.02 9.06
CA ALA A 21 -14.36 25.56 8.29
C ALA A 21 -13.98 24.35 7.43
N SER A 22 -14.67 23.23 7.66
CA SER A 22 -14.68 22.07 6.79
C SER A 22 -15.04 22.46 5.34
N CYS A 23 -14.77 21.59 4.36
CA CYS A 23 -15.23 21.73 2.96
C CYS A 23 -16.74 22.00 2.82
N LEU A 24 -17.52 21.81 3.89
CA LEU A 24 -18.88 22.27 4.12
C LEU A 24 -19.16 23.70 3.61
N LEU A 25 -18.23 24.65 3.68
CA LEU A 25 -18.49 26.04 3.28
C LEU A 25 -18.13 26.39 1.83
N SER A 26 -17.55 25.46 1.06
CA SER A 26 -17.05 25.74 -0.29
C SER A 26 -17.96 25.18 -1.39
N SER A 27 -18.17 25.98 -2.45
CA SER A 27 -18.88 25.58 -3.67
C SER A 27 -18.09 24.56 -4.54
N CYS A 28 -16.91 24.13 -4.07
CA CYS A 28 -15.97 23.30 -4.83
C CYS A 28 -16.13 21.80 -4.59
N CYS A 29 -16.92 21.38 -3.59
CA CYS A 29 -17.16 19.96 -3.31
C CYS A 29 -18.62 19.61 -3.62
N PRO A 30 -18.92 18.76 -4.62
CA PRO A 30 -20.26 18.23 -4.82
C PRO A 30 -20.73 17.45 -3.58
N SER A 31 -22.04 17.22 -3.46
CA SER A 31 -22.76 16.56 -2.35
C SER A 31 -22.14 15.22 -1.93
N THR A 32 -21.07 15.27 -1.14
CA THR A 32 -20.29 14.12 -0.69
C THR A 32 -20.12 14.23 0.82
N ASN A 33 -20.10 13.08 1.49
CA ASN A 33 -19.94 13.01 2.94
C ASN A 33 -18.60 13.60 3.40
N ASN A 34 -18.64 14.41 4.45
CA ASN A 34 -17.45 15.09 5.00
C ASN A 34 -16.37 14.07 5.43
N SER A 35 -16.78 12.95 6.02
CA SER A 35 -15.93 11.82 6.39
C SER A 35 -15.11 11.26 5.22
N THR A 36 -15.71 11.14 4.03
CA THR A 36 -15.02 10.68 2.81
C THR A 36 -14.04 11.70 2.28
N ILE A 37 -14.40 12.99 2.30
CA ILE A 37 -13.51 14.08 1.86
C ILE A 37 -12.26 14.12 2.74
N SER A 38 -12.42 14.05 4.06
CA SER A 38 -11.29 14.06 4.99
C SER A 38 -10.36 12.87 4.78
N ARG A 39 -10.89 11.65 4.58
CA ARG A 39 -10.08 10.47 4.27
C ARG A 39 -9.33 10.63 2.96
N LEU A 40 -9.99 11.10 1.90
CA LEU A 40 -9.35 11.37 0.61
C LEU A 40 -8.25 12.42 0.72
N ALA A 41 -8.44 13.47 1.50
CA ALA A 41 -7.44 14.51 1.71
C ALA A 41 -6.20 13.99 2.49
N PHE A 42 -6.38 13.19 3.53
CA PHE A 42 -5.24 12.54 4.22
C PHE A 42 -4.52 11.53 3.32
N SER A 43 -5.25 10.74 2.53
CA SER A 43 -4.67 9.85 1.52
C SER A 43 -3.91 10.64 0.44
N PHE A 44 -4.42 11.79 0.02
CA PHE A 44 -3.71 12.68 -0.89
C PHE A 44 -2.39 13.19 -0.28
N LEU A 45 -2.35 13.57 1.01
CA LEU A 45 -1.10 13.95 1.68
C LEU A 45 -0.07 12.81 1.67
N LEU A 46 -0.51 11.56 1.91
CA LEU A 46 0.35 10.38 1.83
C LEU A 46 0.88 10.17 0.40
N LEU A 47 0.00 10.29 -0.61
CA LEU A 47 0.39 10.16 -2.03
C LEU A 47 1.35 11.27 -2.47
N LEU A 48 1.15 12.50 -1.99
CA LEU A 48 2.06 13.62 -2.25
C LEU A 48 3.45 13.34 -1.65
N GLY A 49 3.53 12.89 -0.40
CA GLY A 49 4.82 12.51 0.20
C GLY A 49 5.47 11.30 -0.48
N THR A 50 4.66 10.37 -1.00
CA THR A 50 5.13 9.27 -1.85
C THR A 50 5.73 9.78 -3.15
N LEU A 51 5.05 10.72 -3.84
CA LEU A 51 5.54 11.35 -5.05
C LEU A 51 6.87 12.08 -4.81
N VAL A 52 6.98 12.83 -3.71
CA VAL A 52 8.23 13.48 -3.31
C VAL A 52 9.34 12.45 -3.09
N SER A 53 9.03 11.32 -2.43
CA SER A 53 9.99 10.22 -2.22
C SER A 53 10.43 9.59 -3.55
N ILE A 54 9.51 9.41 -4.50
CA ILE A 54 9.82 8.93 -5.86
C ILE A 54 10.74 9.93 -6.58
N ILE A 55 10.46 11.24 -6.48
CA ILE A 55 11.32 12.27 -7.09
C ILE A 55 12.73 12.20 -6.50
N MET A 56 12.88 12.04 -5.19
CA MET A 56 14.19 11.98 -4.52
C MET A 56 15.05 10.78 -4.91
N ILE A 57 14.46 9.70 -5.44
CA ILE A 57 15.19 8.52 -5.89
C ILE A 57 15.44 8.53 -7.41
N LEU A 58 14.91 9.51 -8.16
CA LEU A 58 15.11 9.61 -9.60
C LEU A 58 16.57 9.91 -9.96
N PRO A 59 17.10 9.30 -11.02
CA PRO A 59 18.45 9.62 -11.52
C PRO A 59 18.53 11.11 -11.88
N GLY A 60 19.57 11.79 -11.43
CA GLY A 60 19.79 13.23 -11.62
C GLY A 60 19.46 14.09 -10.39
N MET A 61 18.62 13.63 -9.46
CA MET A 61 18.39 14.34 -8.18
C MET A 61 19.58 14.25 -7.21
N GLU A 62 20.47 13.30 -7.44
CA GLU A 62 21.63 13.01 -6.59
C GLU A 62 22.58 14.20 -6.48
N GLU A 63 22.80 14.97 -7.55
CA GLU A 63 23.66 16.15 -7.54
C GLU A 63 23.14 17.25 -6.60
N HIS A 64 21.82 17.34 -6.46
CA HIS A 64 21.19 18.26 -5.52
C HIS A 64 21.22 17.73 -4.09
N LEU A 65 20.99 16.42 -3.90
CA LEU A 65 20.96 15.81 -2.58
C LEU A 65 22.35 15.67 -1.94
N LYS A 66 23.41 15.49 -2.74
CA LYS A 66 24.81 15.48 -2.27
C LYS A 66 25.26 16.79 -1.64
N LYS A 67 24.57 17.91 -1.92
CA LYS A 67 24.86 19.21 -1.30
C LYS A 67 24.42 19.29 0.16
N ILE A 68 23.61 18.33 0.63
CA ILE A 68 23.17 18.27 2.03
C ILE A 68 24.31 17.67 2.87
N PRO A 69 24.86 18.41 3.85
CA PRO A 69 25.98 17.94 4.66
C PRO A 69 25.59 16.67 5.45
N GLY A 70 26.46 15.67 5.43
CA GLY A 70 26.30 14.40 6.17
C GLY A 70 25.83 13.21 5.33
N PHE A 71 25.10 13.42 4.22
CA PHE A 71 24.47 12.32 3.46
C PHE A 71 25.45 11.42 2.70
N CYS A 72 26.57 12.00 2.25
CA CYS A 72 27.72 11.30 1.69
C CYS A 72 28.99 12.03 2.13
N VAL A 73 29.56 11.62 3.25
CA VAL A 73 30.96 11.94 3.56
C VAL A 73 31.77 10.86 2.85
N GLY A 74 32.49 11.22 1.78
CA GLY A 74 33.38 10.29 1.11
C GLY A 74 34.24 9.59 2.14
N GLY A 75 34.23 8.25 2.15
CA GLY A 75 35.07 7.47 3.06
C GLY A 75 36.48 8.03 3.02
N THR A 76 37.10 8.19 4.19
CA THR A 76 38.47 8.69 4.30
C THR A 76 39.35 7.88 3.34
N SER A 77 39.83 8.54 2.30
CA SER A 77 40.70 7.92 1.31
C SER A 77 42.06 7.67 1.96
N ILE A 78 42.24 6.45 2.49
CA ILE A 78 43.57 5.93 2.79
C ILE A 78 44.33 5.88 1.45
N PRO A 79 45.55 6.44 1.35
CA PRO A 79 46.32 6.39 0.11
C PRO A 79 46.53 4.93 -0.31
N GLY A 80 45.93 4.51 -1.42
CA GLY A 80 46.11 3.17 -2.01
C GLY A 80 44.87 2.26 -2.02
N ILE A 81 43.77 2.60 -1.32
CA ILE A 81 42.52 1.82 -1.37
C ILE A 81 41.36 2.78 -1.66
N LYS A 82 40.87 2.79 -2.92
CA LYS A 82 39.64 3.50 -3.27
C LYS A 82 38.44 2.65 -2.81
N ASN A 83 37.90 2.92 -1.62
CA ASN A 83 36.55 2.45 -1.29
C ASN A 83 35.54 3.27 -2.10
N HIS A 84 35.15 2.75 -3.26
CA HIS A 84 34.08 3.31 -4.08
C HIS A 84 32.73 3.04 -3.42
N VAL A 85 32.37 3.85 -2.42
CA VAL A 85 31.00 3.89 -1.90
C VAL A 85 30.13 4.53 -3.00
N ASN A 86 29.15 3.78 -3.52
CA ASN A 86 28.18 4.30 -4.49
C ASN A 86 27.21 5.28 -3.80
N CYS A 87 27.69 6.48 -3.51
CA CYS A 87 26.90 7.51 -2.84
C CYS A 87 25.62 7.89 -3.60
N ASP A 88 25.61 7.72 -4.91
CA ASP A 88 24.51 8.02 -5.83
C ASP A 88 23.20 7.36 -5.38
N VAL A 89 23.21 6.03 -5.24
CA VAL A 89 22.05 5.24 -4.80
C VAL A 89 21.75 5.44 -3.30
N ILE A 90 22.80 5.54 -2.49
CA ILE A 90 22.68 5.61 -1.03
C ILE A 90 22.00 6.92 -0.59
N VAL A 91 22.33 8.03 -1.25
CA VAL A 91 21.77 9.35 -0.93
C VAL A 91 20.28 9.40 -1.26
N GLY A 92 19.85 8.83 -2.39
CA GLY A 92 18.43 8.67 -2.73
C GLY A 92 17.67 7.86 -1.68
N TYR A 93 18.19 6.69 -1.29
CA TYR A 93 17.54 5.83 -0.29
C TYR A 93 17.45 6.49 1.08
N LYS A 94 18.54 7.13 1.55
CA LYS A 94 18.53 7.89 2.81
C LYS A 94 17.48 9.00 2.82
N SER A 95 17.28 9.65 1.67
CA SER A 95 16.28 10.72 1.52
C SER A 95 14.86 10.18 1.64
N VAL A 96 14.58 9.04 0.99
CA VAL A 96 13.30 8.32 1.12
C VAL A 96 13.01 7.94 2.57
N TYR A 97 14.00 7.40 3.31
CA TYR A 97 13.85 7.06 4.72
C TYR A 97 13.41 8.25 5.57
N ARG A 98 13.96 9.44 5.32
CA ARG A 98 13.67 10.66 6.09
C ARG A 98 12.29 11.25 5.77
N VAL A 99 11.91 11.29 4.50
CA VAL A 99 10.55 11.72 4.11
C VAL A 99 9.50 10.77 4.66
N CYS A 100 9.72 9.46 4.54
CA CYS A 100 8.80 8.46 5.07
C CYS A 100 8.76 8.44 6.60
N PHE A 101 9.89 8.71 7.27
CA PHE A 101 9.91 8.92 8.72
C PHE A 101 9.01 10.10 9.13
N ALA A 102 9.10 11.23 8.43
CA ALA A 102 8.25 12.40 8.72
C ALA A 102 6.77 12.10 8.50
N MET A 103 6.42 11.39 7.43
CA MET A 103 5.04 10.93 7.18
C MET A 103 4.56 9.98 8.29
N ALA A 104 5.38 9.00 8.67
CA ALA A 104 5.04 8.06 9.75
C ALA A 104 4.78 8.80 11.06
N CYS A 105 5.66 9.73 11.44
CA CYS A 105 5.49 10.57 12.63
C CYS A 105 4.21 11.42 12.56
N PHE A 106 3.93 12.03 11.41
CA PHE A 106 2.72 12.83 11.20
C PHE A 106 1.45 11.99 11.41
N PHE A 107 1.32 10.86 10.72
CA PHE A 107 0.14 10.01 10.84
C PHE A 107 0.04 9.31 12.20
N PHE A 108 1.18 8.96 12.81
CA PHE A 108 1.21 8.40 14.16
C PHE A 108 0.73 9.42 15.20
N LEU A 109 1.17 10.68 15.10
CA LEU A 109 0.70 11.76 15.97
C LEU A 109 -0.82 11.97 15.82
N PHE A 110 -1.33 11.98 14.59
CA PHE A 110 -2.77 12.05 14.33
C PHE A 110 -3.53 10.85 14.88
N SER A 111 -2.96 9.64 14.80
CA SER A 111 -3.54 8.45 15.42
C SER A 111 -3.70 8.64 16.93
N ILE A 112 -2.69 9.16 17.62
CA ILE A 112 -2.73 9.45 19.08
C ILE A 112 -3.76 10.52 19.42
N ILE A 113 -3.78 11.64 18.67
CA ILE A 113 -4.72 12.75 18.92
C ILE A 113 -6.18 12.28 18.78
N MET A 114 -6.44 11.37 17.83
CA MET A 114 -7.78 10.89 17.50
C MET A 114 -8.22 9.66 18.31
N ILE A 115 -7.53 9.30 19.40
CA ILE A 115 -7.94 8.18 20.28
C ILE A 115 -9.33 8.44 20.87
N ARG A 116 -10.25 7.50 20.66
CA ARG A 116 -11.64 7.52 21.18
C ARG A 116 -12.38 8.81 20.86
N VAL A 117 -12.32 9.26 19.61
CA VAL A 117 -13.28 10.24 19.08
C VAL A 117 -14.52 9.49 18.65
N ARG A 118 -15.69 9.89 19.15
CA ARG A 118 -16.95 9.15 18.94
C ARG A 118 -17.98 9.90 18.11
N SER A 119 -17.86 11.22 17.99
CA SER A 119 -18.80 12.06 17.22
C SER A 119 -18.08 13.26 16.61
N SER A 120 -18.63 13.83 15.54
CA SER A 120 -18.14 15.07 14.93
C SER A 120 -18.26 16.29 15.85
N LYS A 121 -19.04 16.21 16.94
CA LYS A 121 -19.17 17.25 17.98
C LYS A 121 -17.94 17.35 18.88
N ASP A 122 -17.08 16.33 18.90
CA ASP A 122 -15.83 16.40 19.65
C ASP A 122 -14.94 17.52 19.08
N PRO A 123 -14.32 18.38 19.91
CA PRO A 123 -13.47 19.47 19.42
C PRO A 123 -12.28 18.95 18.58
N ARG A 124 -11.86 17.70 18.83
CA ARG A 124 -10.82 17.00 18.06
C ARG A 124 -11.28 16.66 16.63
N ALA A 125 -12.57 16.46 16.39
CA ALA A 125 -13.12 16.21 15.06
C ALA A 125 -13.02 17.46 14.16
N SER A 126 -13.03 18.68 14.73
CA SER A 126 -12.71 19.90 13.98
C SER A 126 -11.27 19.89 13.45
N ILE A 127 -10.32 19.36 14.24
CA ILE A 127 -8.93 19.14 13.78
C ILE A 127 -8.90 18.05 12.71
N GLN A 128 -9.69 16.98 12.81
CA GLN A 128 -9.77 15.92 11.79
C GLN A 128 -10.26 16.47 10.44
N ASN A 129 -11.34 17.25 10.44
CA ASN A 129 -12.07 17.63 9.22
C ASN A 129 -11.68 19.01 8.66
N GLY A 130 -10.96 19.84 9.43
CA GLY A 130 -10.53 21.20 9.04
C GLY A 130 -9.02 21.44 9.08
N PHE A 131 -8.61 22.71 9.06
CA PHE A 131 -7.22 23.17 9.25
C PHE A 131 -6.18 22.52 8.30
N TRP A 132 -6.54 22.28 7.04
CA TRP A 132 -5.71 21.57 6.07
C TRP A 132 -4.37 22.25 5.78
N PHE A 133 -4.33 23.58 5.74
CA PHE A 133 -3.10 24.36 5.55
C PHE A 133 -2.10 24.11 6.68
N PHE A 134 -2.55 24.14 7.94
CA PHE A 134 -1.69 23.91 9.09
C PHE A 134 -1.19 22.46 9.13
N LYS A 135 -2.01 21.49 8.75
CA LYS A 135 -1.61 20.08 8.60
C LYS A 135 -0.51 19.93 7.55
N PHE A 136 -0.69 20.54 6.39
CA PHE A 136 0.30 20.52 5.31
C PHE A 136 1.61 21.17 5.77
N LEU A 137 1.54 22.34 6.41
CA LEU A 137 2.72 23.02 6.95
C LEU A 137 3.43 22.19 8.02
N ALA A 138 2.69 21.53 8.91
CA ALA A 138 3.25 20.62 9.91
C ALA A 138 3.98 19.44 9.26
N LEU A 139 3.39 18.84 8.21
CA LEU A 139 4.02 17.76 7.45
C LEU A 139 5.32 18.22 6.76
N VAL A 140 5.32 19.40 6.15
CA VAL A 140 6.52 20.00 5.56
C VAL A 140 7.58 20.27 6.63
N GLY A 141 7.19 20.85 7.77
CA GLY A 141 8.08 21.12 8.89
C GLY A 141 8.72 19.85 9.46
N LEU A 142 7.93 18.79 9.66
CA LEU A 142 8.44 17.47 10.07
C LEU A 142 9.40 16.89 9.03
N THR A 143 9.10 17.04 7.74
CA THR A 143 9.98 16.58 6.66
C THR A 143 11.31 17.31 6.71
N VAL A 144 11.31 18.64 6.75
CA VAL A 144 12.53 19.44 6.88
C VAL A 144 13.31 19.06 8.14
N GLY A 145 12.63 18.88 9.27
CA GLY A 145 13.23 18.42 10.52
C GLY A 145 13.92 17.05 10.41
N ALA A 146 13.32 16.10 9.67
CA ALA A 146 13.92 14.78 9.43
C ALA A 146 15.23 14.84 8.63
N PHE A 147 15.42 15.87 7.80
CA PHE A 147 16.70 16.10 7.10
C PHE A 147 17.84 16.57 8.02
N PHE A 148 17.55 17.03 9.23
CA PHE A 148 18.58 17.37 10.22
C PHE A 148 19.03 16.19 11.10
N ILE A 149 18.40 15.02 10.97
CA ILE A 149 18.82 13.82 11.71
C ILE A 149 20.21 13.38 11.21
N PRO A 150 21.23 13.24 12.09
CA PRO A 150 22.56 12.84 11.68
C PRO A 150 22.57 11.37 11.23
N ASP A 151 23.46 11.07 10.29
CA ASP A 151 23.69 9.70 9.84
C ASP A 151 24.35 8.85 10.94
N GLY A 152 24.01 7.57 10.99
CA GLY A 152 24.48 6.68 12.06
C GLY A 152 23.60 5.43 12.18
N THR A 153 23.11 5.14 13.37
CA THR A 153 22.21 4.00 13.62
C THR A 153 20.79 4.21 13.10
N PHE A 154 20.40 5.44 12.78
CA PHE A 154 19.04 5.81 12.38
C PHE A 154 18.48 4.94 11.23
N THR A 155 19.17 4.87 10.09
CA THR A 155 18.69 4.12 8.92
C THR A 155 18.56 2.63 9.21
N THR A 156 19.47 2.06 10.01
CA THR A 156 19.42 0.65 10.39
C THR A 156 18.26 0.35 11.34
N VAL A 157 18.04 1.19 12.35
CA VAL A 157 16.91 1.04 13.28
C VAL A 157 15.60 1.22 12.52
N TRP A 158 15.51 2.27 11.72
CA TRP A 158 14.31 2.59 10.96
C TRP A 158 13.99 1.55 9.90
N TYR A 159 14.99 0.85 9.35
CA TYR A 159 14.78 -0.32 8.48
C TYR A 159 13.97 -1.40 9.20
N TYR A 160 14.28 -1.74 10.45
CA TYR A 160 13.51 -2.77 11.18
C TYR A 160 12.09 -2.32 11.50
N PHE A 161 11.89 -1.05 11.88
CA PHE A 161 10.55 -0.47 12.00
C PHE A 161 9.79 -0.54 10.68
N GLY A 162 10.47 -0.25 9.57
CA GLY A 162 9.96 -0.39 8.21
C GLY A 162 9.51 -1.82 7.90
N VAL A 163 10.37 -2.82 8.15
CA VAL A 163 10.06 -4.24 7.94
C VAL A 163 8.82 -4.68 8.72
N VAL A 164 8.76 -4.37 10.02
CA VAL A 164 7.62 -4.74 10.88
C VAL A 164 6.34 -4.00 10.47
N GLY A 165 6.44 -2.69 10.24
CA GLY A 165 5.29 -1.88 9.82
C GLY A 165 4.75 -2.31 8.45
N SER A 166 5.63 -2.65 7.52
CA SER A 166 5.27 -3.17 6.20
C SER A 166 4.59 -4.53 6.28
N PHE A 167 5.05 -5.43 7.17
CA PHE A 167 4.39 -6.72 7.39
C PHE A 167 2.92 -6.52 7.82
N ILE A 168 2.68 -5.66 8.81
CA ILE A 168 1.32 -5.34 9.29
C ILE A 168 0.51 -4.67 8.17
N PHE A 169 1.11 -3.74 7.42
CA PHE A 169 0.43 -3.09 6.30
C PHE A 169 0.05 -4.07 5.19
N ILE A 170 0.91 -5.04 4.84
CA ILE A 170 0.61 -6.06 3.84
C ILE A 170 -0.60 -6.90 4.29
N ILE A 171 -0.74 -7.20 5.59
CA ILE A 171 -1.93 -7.88 6.11
C ILE A 171 -3.18 -7.02 5.95
N ILE A 172 -3.11 -5.71 6.28
CA ILE A 172 -4.23 -4.79 6.05
C ILE A 172 -4.58 -4.71 4.55
N GLN A 173 -3.57 -4.62 3.69
CA GLN A 173 -3.72 -4.60 2.24
C GLN A 173 -4.40 -5.88 1.73
N LEU A 174 -4.04 -7.05 2.26
CA LEU A 174 -4.67 -8.33 1.98
C LEU A 174 -6.15 -8.33 2.34
N ILE A 175 -6.50 -7.85 3.54
CA ILE A 175 -7.90 -7.76 3.98
C ILE A 175 -8.71 -6.87 3.05
N LEU A 176 -8.15 -5.72 2.64
CA LEU A 176 -8.80 -4.81 1.68
C LEU A 176 -8.98 -5.45 0.30
N LEU A 177 -8.01 -6.24 -0.17
CA LEU A 177 -8.12 -6.97 -1.43
C LEU A 177 -9.16 -8.09 -1.38
N VAL A 178 -9.23 -8.82 -0.26
CA VAL A 178 -10.26 -9.85 -0.02
C VAL A 178 -11.66 -9.22 -0.03
N ASP A 179 -11.85 -8.11 0.69
CA ASP A 179 -13.11 -7.36 0.67
C ASP A 179 -13.47 -6.87 -0.74
N PHE A 180 -12.49 -6.30 -1.46
CA PHE A 180 -12.69 -5.88 -2.84
C PHE A 180 -13.15 -7.02 -3.73
N ALA A 181 -12.47 -8.16 -3.65
CA ALA A 181 -12.82 -9.34 -4.43
C ALA A 181 -14.22 -9.86 -4.08
N HIS A 182 -14.56 -9.90 -2.78
CA HIS A 182 -15.89 -10.33 -2.33
C HIS A 182 -16.99 -9.49 -2.94
N SER A 183 -16.78 -8.19 -2.89
CA SER A 183 -17.76 -7.20 -3.27
C SER A 183 -17.89 -7.00 -4.76
N TRP A 184 -16.80 -7.18 -5.49
CA TRP A 184 -16.85 -7.28 -6.94
C TRP A 184 -17.72 -8.47 -7.33
N ASN A 185 -17.44 -9.65 -6.76
CA ASN A 185 -18.21 -10.85 -7.05
C ASN A 185 -19.70 -10.66 -6.73
N GLN A 186 -20.03 -10.14 -5.55
CA GLN A 186 -21.41 -9.86 -5.16
C GLN A 186 -22.09 -8.88 -6.14
N SER A 187 -21.46 -7.75 -6.45
CA SER A 187 -22.05 -6.76 -7.36
C SER A 187 -22.31 -7.31 -8.77
N TRP A 188 -21.45 -8.18 -9.27
CA TRP A 188 -21.63 -8.79 -10.59
C TRP A 188 -22.63 -9.95 -10.56
N LEU A 189 -22.66 -10.72 -9.48
CA LEU A 189 -23.62 -11.80 -9.28
C LEU A 189 -25.04 -11.23 -9.17
N GLU A 190 -25.26 -10.19 -8.36
CA GLU A 190 -26.56 -9.52 -8.25
C GLU A 190 -27.03 -8.96 -9.60
N LYS A 191 -26.12 -8.41 -10.42
CA LYS A 191 -26.44 -7.95 -11.78
C LYS A 191 -26.71 -9.09 -12.75
N ALA A 192 -26.15 -10.27 -12.53
CA ALA A 192 -26.42 -11.46 -13.32
C ALA A 192 -27.80 -12.05 -12.98
N GLU A 193 -28.18 -12.04 -11.71
CA GLU A 193 -29.48 -12.54 -11.25
C GLU A 193 -30.63 -11.59 -11.62
N ASN A 194 -30.45 -10.28 -11.45
CA ASN A 194 -31.50 -9.28 -11.65
C ASN A 194 -31.48 -8.61 -13.04
N GLY A 195 -30.41 -8.78 -13.81
CA GLY A 195 -30.17 -8.11 -15.09
C GLY A 195 -30.04 -9.06 -16.26
N ASN A 196 -29.14 -8.74 -17.21
CA ASN A 196 -28.83 -9.63 -18.33
C ASN A 196 -27.92 -10.78 -17.87
N THR A 197 -28.55 -11.87 -17.44
CA THR A 197 -27.90 -13.06 -16.89
C THR A 197 -26.75 -13.57 -17.74
N LYS A 198 -26.96 -13.76 -19.06
CA LYS A 198 -25.94 -14.35 -19.93
C LYS A 198 -24.69 -13.48 -20.06
N CYS A 199 -24.86 -12.16 -20.13
CA CYS A 199 -23.75 -11.23 -20.28
C CYS A 199 -22.89 -11.15 -19.01
N TRP A 200 -23.53 -10.99 -17.85
CA TRP A 200 -22.81 -10.87 -16.58
C TRP A 200 -22.18 -12.18 -16.13
N PHE A 201 -22.83 -13.33 -16.34
CA PHE A 201 -22.18 -14.63 -16.11
C PHE A 201 -20.98 -14.85 -17.05
N ALA A 202 -21.10 -14.49 -18.34
CA ALA A 202 -19.98 -14.58 -19.27
C ALA A 202 -18.81 -13.66 -18.85
N ALA A 203 -19.10 -12.45 -18.39
CA ALA A 203 -18.09 -11.52 -17.87
C ALA A 203 -17.38 -12.08 -16.62
N LEU A 204 -18.16 -12.60 -15.65
CA LEU A 204 -17.63 -13.18 -14.41
C LEU A 204 -16.74 -14.39 -14.70
N LEU A 205 -17.18 -15.29 -15.57
CA LEU A 205 -16.40 -16.45 -16.00
C LEU A 205 -15.12 -16.01 -16.73
N SER A 206 -15.23 -15.07 -17.67
CA SER A 206 -14.08 -14.59 -18.45
C SER A 206 -12.99 -14.00 -17.56
N PHE A 207 -13.36 -13.15 -16.59
CA PHE A 207 -12.38 -12.55 -15.68
C PHE A 207 -11.75 -13.59 -14.74
N THR A 208 -12.54 -14.55 -14.27
CA THR A 208 -12.05 -15.67 -13.46
C THR A 208 -11.02 -16.52 -14.24
N LEU A 209 -11.30 -16.83 -15.50
CA LEU A 209 -10.39 -17.58 -16.37
C LEU A 209 -9.09 -16.82 -16.65
N ILE A 210 -9.19 -15.52 -16.97
CA ILE A 210 -8.02 -14.67 -17.23
C ILE A 210 -7.11 -14.60 -15.99
N THR A 211 -7.70 -14.38 -14.81
CA THR A 211 -6.93 -14.26 -13.57
C THR A 211 -6.23 -15.56 -13.17
N TYR A 212 -6.88 -16.72 -13.34
CA TYR A 212 -6.19 -18.01 -13.15
C TYR A 212 -5.14 -18.29 -14.21
N ALA A 213 -5.39 -17.96 -15.48
CA ALA A 213 -4.41 -18.13 -16.53
C ALA A 213 -3.14 -17.30 -16.25
N LEU A 214 -3.30 -16.06 -15.76
CA LEU A 214 -2.19 -15.22 -15.31
C LEU A 214 -1.46 -15.83 -14.10
N ALA A 215 -2.19 -16.32 -13.10
CA ALA A 215 -1.59 -16.96 -11.92
C ALA A 215 -0.80 -18.23 -12.30
N PHE A 216 -1.35 -19.08 -13.17
CA PHE A 216 -0.68 -20.27 -13.67
C PHE A 216 0.55 -19.93 -14.51
N THR A 217 0.43 -18.94 -15.40
CA THR A 217 1.57 -18.45 -16.18
C THR A 217 2.67 -17.95 -15.25
N ALA A 218 2.34 -17.19 -14.20
CA ALA A 218 3.31 -16.73 -13.22
C ALA A 218 4.06 -17.90 -12.56
N VAL A 219 3.36 -18.96 -12.15
CA VAL A 219 3.99 -20.18 -11.59
C VAL A 219 4.97 -20.81 -12.57
N VAL A 220 4.59 -20.95 -13.84
CA VAL A 220 5.49 -21.50 -14.88
C VAL A 220 6.73 -20.64 -15.03
N LEU A 221 6.57 -19.32 -15.11
CA LEU A 221 7.70 -18.38 -15.19
C LEU A 221 8.58 -18.43 -13.94
N PHE A 222 8.01 -18.64 -12.75
CA PHE A 222 8.80 -18.77 -11.51
C PHE A 222 9.67 -20.01 -11.53
N TYR A 223 9.15 -21.16 -11.97
CA TYR A 223 9.96 -22.37 -12.10
C TYR A 223 11.06 -22.21 -13.16
N VAL A 224 10.76 -21.59 -14.30
CA VAL A 224 11.72 -21.41 -15.38
C VAL A 224 12.86 -20.44 -15.01
N PHE A 225 12.55 -19.33 -14.33
CA PHE A 225 13.52 -18.25 -14.12
C PHE A 225 14.10 -18.18 -12.70
N TYR A 226 13.37 -18.62 -11.67
CA TYR A 226 13.79 -18.48 -10.27
C TYR A 226 14.22 -19.82 -9.64
N THR A 227 14.26 -20.91 -10.42
CA THR A 227 14.72 -22.22 -9.91
C THR A 227 15.75 -22.85 -10.84
N GLN A 228 16.60 -23.72 -10.29
CA GLN A 228 17.53 -24.56 -11.05
C GLN A 228 17.29 -26.05 -10.71
N PRO A 229 17.62 -27.01 -11.59
CA PRO A 229 17.38 -28.44 -11.32
C PRO A 229 17.99 -28.93 -10.00
N ASP A 230 19.26 -28.57 -9.72
CA ASP A 230 20.02 -29.10 -8.58
C ASP A 230 20.15 -28.12 -7.39
N ASP A 231 19.59 -26.91 -7.48
CA ASP A 231 19.67 -25.88 -6.41
C ASP A 231 18.35 -25.09 -6.29
N CYS A 232 18.34 -23.98 -5.53
CA CYS A 232 17.21 -23.08 -5.33
C CYS A 232 16.00 -23.75 -4.65
N THR A 233 16.27 -24.67 -3.72
CA THR A 233 15.24 -25.43 -3.01
C THR A 233 14.24 -24.53 -2.29
N GLU A 234 14.68 -23.42 -1.71
CA GLU A 234 13.80 -22.44 -1.06
C GLU A 234 12.73 -21.90 -2.02
N HIS A 235 13.13 -21.50 -3.23
CA HIS A 235 12.20 -20.99 -4.25
C HIS A 235 11.24 -22.09 -4.71
N LYS A 236 11.73 -23.32 -4.94
CA LYS A 236 10.87 -24.47 -5.28
C LYS A 236 9.81 -24.71 -4.21
N VAL A 237 10.18 -24.64 -2.93
CA VAL A 237 9.27 -24.81 -1.80
C VAL A 237 8.24 -23.67 -1.74
N PHE A 238 8.67 -22.41 -1.86
CA PHE A 238 7.75 -21.27 -1.85
C PHE A 238 6.71 -21.33 -2.97
N ILE A 239 7.15 -21.62 -4.19
CA ILE A 239 6.27 -21.74 -5.36
C ILE A 239 5.31 -22.92 -5.18
N SER A 240 5.82 -24.10 -4.77
CA SER A 240 5.01 -25.31 -4.58
C SER A 240 3.94 -25.14 -3.51
N LEU A 241 4.30 -24.60 -2.34
CA LEU A 241 3.38 -24.42 -1.23
C LEU A 241 2.29 -23.40 -1.57
N ASN A 242 2.66 -22.26 -2.17
CA ASN A 242 1.67 -21.25 -2.54
C ASN A 242 0.75 -21.74 -3.65
N LEU A 243 1.25 -22.51 -4.62
CA LEU A 243 0.39 -23.17 -5.61
C LEU A 243 -0.59 -24.13 -4.94
N LEU A 244 -0.11 -24.97 -4.01
CA LEU A 244 -0.96 -25.93 -3.29
C LEU A 244 -2.05 -25.21 -2.48
N PHE A 245 -1.69 -24.15 -1.75
CA PHE A 245 -2.65 -23.36 -0.98
C PHE A 245 -3.67 -22.67 -1.88
N CYS A 246 -3.25 -22.09 -3.01
CA CYS A 246 -4.17 -21.52 -4.00
C CYS A 246 -5.17 -22.57 -4.51
N ILE A 247 -4.71 -23.78 -4.87
CA ILE A 247 -5.60 -24.87 -5.29
C ILE A 247 -6.57 -25.24 -4.16
N ALA A 248 -6.08 -25.36 -2.92
CA ALA A 248 -6.91 -25.72 -1.78
C ALA A 248 -8.02 -24.68 -1.53
N VAL A 249 -7.70 -23.38 -1.51
CA VAL A 249 -8.72 -22.33 -1.31
C VAL A 249 -9.71 -22.26 -2.47
N SER A 250 -9.27 -22.49 -3.71
CA SER A 250 -10.15 -22.57 -4.88
C SER A 250 -11.14 -23.74 -4.78
N ILE A 251 -10.70 -24.91 -4.29
CA ILE A 251 -11.58 -26.06 -4.05
C ILE A 251 -12.58 -25.73 -2.94
N VAL A 252 -12.13 -25.15 -1.83
CA VAL A 252 -13.02 -24.79 -0.71
C VAL A 252 -14.08 -23.77 -1.14
N ALA A 253 -13.72 -22.78 -1.97
CA ALA A 253 -14.63 -21.75 -2.46
C ALA A 253 -15.81 -22.29 -3.30
N ILE A 254 -15.70 -23.51 -3.86
CA ILE A 254 -16.76 -24.14 -4.68
C ILE A 254 -17.48 -25.29 -3.96
N LEU A 255 -17.12 -25.61 -2.71
CA LEU A 255 -17.78 -26.68 -1.98
C LEU A 255 -19.26 -26.30 -1.74
N PRO A 256 -20.22 -27.21 -2.02
CA PRO A 256 -21.64 -26.93 -1.85
C PRO A 256 -21.99 -26.43 -0.45
N LYS A 257 -21.35 -27.00 0.58
CA LYS A 257 -21.53 -26.56 1.97
C LYS A 257 -21.12 -25.11 2.20
N VAL A 258 -20.00 -24.67 1.63
CA VAL A 258 -19.54 -23.29 1.75
C VAL A 258 -20.49 -22.34 1.01
N GLN A 259 -20.98 -22.73 -0.17
CA GLN A 259 -21.93 -21.93 -0.94
C GLN A 259 -23.32 -21.85 -0.29
N GLU A 260 -23.75 -22.91 0.40
CA GLU A 260 -24.98 -22.91 1.22
C GLU A 260 -24.89 -21.89 2.37
N ALA A 261 -23.73 -21.78 3.02
CA ALA A 261 -23.52 -20.85 4.14
C ALA A 261 -23.15 -19.43 3.70
N GLN A 262 -22.54 -19.27 2.53
CA GLN A 262 -22.18 -17.99 1.95
C GLN A 262 -22.44 -18.01 0.43
N PRO A 263 -23.64 -17.59 -0.03
CA PRO A 263 -24.03 -17.66 -1.44
C PRO A 263 -23.22 -16.71 -2.32
N THR A 264 -22.61 -15.68 -1.73
CA THR A 264 -21.71 -14.75 -2.42
C THR A 264 -20.30 -15.31 -2.61
N SER A 265 -19.97 -16.50 -2.09
CA SER A 265 -18.69 -17.16 -2.31
C SER A 265 -18.56 -17.60 -3.76
N GLY A 266 -17.46 -17.20 -4.41
CA GLY A 266 -17.29 -17.45 -5.84
C GLY A 266 -15.84 -17.66 -6.26
N LEU A 267 -15.68 -18.32 -7.40
CA LEU A 267 -14.38 -18.66 -7.96
C LEU A 267 -13.56 -17.42 -8.37
N LEU A 268 -14.22 -16.31 -8.69
CA LEU A 268 -13.61 -15.00 -8.98
C LEU A 268 -12.78 -14.47 -7.79
N GLN A 269 -13.30 -14.64 -6.57
CA GLN A 269 -12.59 -14.19 -5.38
C GLN A 269 -11.29 -14.98 -5.20
N ALA A 270 -11.40 -16.31 -5.26
CA ALA A 270 -10.26 -17.22 -5.13
C ALA A 270 -9.20 -16.97 -6.21
N SER A 271 -9.61 -16.64 -7.45
CA SER A 271 -8.66 -16.38 -8.54
C SER A 271 -7.89 -15.07 -8.37
N VAL A 272 -8.54 -14.01 -7.90
CA VAL A 272 -7.89 -12.73 -7.59
C VAL A 272 -6.90 -12.87 -6.43
N ILE A 273 -7.28 -13.57 -5.36
CA ILE A 273 -6.39 -13.83 -4.21
C ILE A 273 -5.22 -14.73 -4.61
N SER A 274 -5.45 -15.72 -5.48
CA SER A 274 -4.37 -16.54 -6.04
C SER A 274 -3.36 -15.72 -6.84
N LEU A 275 -3.84 -14.80 -7.68
CA LEU A 275 -2.97 -13.92 -8.46
C LEU A 275 -2.14 -12.99 -7.55
N TYR A 276 -2.75 -12.42 -6.52
CA TYR A 276 -2.02 -11.61 -5.54
C TYR A 276 -0.99 -12.43 -4.74
N THR A 277 -1.31 -13.68 -4.40
CA THR A 277 -0.36 -14.61 -3.77
C THR A 277 0.84 -14.86 -4.68
N MET A 278 0.63 -15.03 -5.99
CA MET A 278 1.73 -15.17 -6.96
C MET A 278 2.59 -13.90 -7.02
N TYR A 279 1.98 -12.71 -6.95
CA TYR A 279 2.71 -11.45 -6.84
C TYR A 279 3.59 -11.39 -5.57
N LEU A 280 3.05 -11.73 -4.39
CA LEU A 280 3.84 -11.76 -3.15
C LEU A 280 4.98 -12.78 -3.22
N THR A 281 4.74 -13.94 -3.84
CA THR A 281 5.76 -14.97 -4.05
C THR A 281 6.91 -14.43 -4.91
N TRP A 282 6.58 -13.79 -6.03
CA TRP A 282 7.58 -13.15 -6.91
C TRP A 282 8.36 -12.05 -6.19
N SER A 283 7.64 -11.18 -5.47
CA SER A 283 8.21 -10.08 -4.72
C SER A 283 9.14 -10.58 -3.61
N ALA A 284 8.87 -11.74 -3.01
CA ALA A 284 9.75 -12.39 -2.05
C ALA A 284 11.01 -12.96 -2.69
N MET A 285 10.88 -13.71 -3.79
CA MET A 285 12.03 -14.34 -4.47
C MET A 285 13.00 -13.30 -5.04
N THR A 286 12.47 -12.17 -5.55
CA THR A 286 13.30 -11.03 -6.01
C THR A 286 14.15 -10.42 -4.89
N ASN A 287 13.76 -10.63 -3.62
CA ASN A 287 14.53 -10.17 -2.46
C ASN A 287 15.40 -11.27 -1.81
N ASN A 288 15.53 -12.44 -2.43
CA ASN A 288 16.43 -13.48 -1.93
C ASN A 288 17.90 -13.04 -2.11
N PRO A 289 18.76 -13.17 -1.08
CA PRO A 289 20.19 -12.90 -1.18
C PRO A 289 20.96 -13.84 -2.12
N ASN A 290 20.45 -15.04 -2.41
CA ASN A 290 21.10 -15.97 -3.33
C ASN A 290 20.94 -15.51 -4.79
N LYS A 291 21.97 -14.82 -5.31
CA LYS A 291 22.01 -14.30 -6.69
C LYS A 291 21.96 -15.38 -7.77
N GLN A 292 22.32 -16.63 -7.47
CA GLN A 292 22.24 -17.73 -8.43
C GLN A 292 20.78 -18.11 -8.74
N CYS A 293 19.91 -17.89 -7.76
CA CYS A 293 18.47 -18.19 -7.82
C CYS A 293 17.61 -16.94 -8.09
N ASN A 294 18.23 -15.77 -8.11
CA ASN A 294 17.58 -14.47 -8.27
C ASN A 294 18.24 -13.70 -9.43
N PRO A 295 17.94 -14.07 -10.69
CA PRO A 295 18.46 -13.33 -11.84
C PRO A 295 17.77 -11.96 -11.93
N SER A 296 18.54 -10.90 -12.18
CA SER A 296 17.95 -9.58 -12.42
C SER A 296 17.16 -9.59 -13.73
N LEU A 297 16.06 -8.83 -13.81
CA LEU A 297 15.22 -8.75 -15.01
C LEU A 297 16.03 -8.33 -16.25
N LEU A 298 17.07 -7.51 -16.07
CA LEU A 298 18.01 -7.12 -17.12
C LEU A 298 18.88 -8.29 -17.61
N SER A 299 19.34 -9.18 -16.71
CA SER A 299 20.09 -10.40 -17.06
C SER A 299 19.25 -11.45 -17.79
N LEU A 300 17.92 -11.38 -17.67
CA LEU A 300 16.98 -12.28 -18.35
C LEU A 300 16.62 -11.82 -19.77
N VAL A 301 16.65 -10.51 -20.03
CA VAL A 301 16.26 -9.91 -21.33
C VAL A 301 17.48 -9.64 -22.22
N GLN A 302 18.67 -9.46 -21.65
CA GLN A 302 19.91 -9.35 -22.41
C GLN A 302 20.68 -10.67 -22.37
N PRO A 303 20.86 -11.38 -23.50
CA PRO A 303 21.77 -12.52 -23.53
C PRO A 303 23.18 -12.02 -23.20
N SER A 304 23.79 -12.61 -22.18
CA SER A 304 25.14 -12.33 -21.74
C SER A 304 26.12 -12.38 -22.90
N SER A 305 26.77 -11.26 -23.19
CA SER A 305 27.99 -11.22 -24.01
C SER A 305 29.03 -12.17 -23.41
N PRO A 306 29.86 -12.85 -24.23
CA PRO A 306 30.88 -13.77 -23.71
C PRO A 306 31.83 -13.06 -22.74
N THR A 307 32.13 -13.75 -21.65
CA THR A 307 32.92 -13.30 -20.50
C THR A 307 34.30 -12.77 -20.95
N PRO A 308 34.72 -11.55 -20.54
CA PRO A 308 36.13 -11.18 -20.64
C PRO A 308 36.97 -11.99 -19.65
N PRO A 309 38.27 -12.22 -19.92
CA PRO A 309 39.17 -12.98 -19.05
C PRO A 309 39.31 -12.36 -17.64
N PRO A 310 39.79 -13.13 -16.64
CA PRO A 310 39.80 -12.71 -15.24
C PRO A 310 40.75 -11.52 -15.03
N GLY A 311 40.15 -10.33 -14.96
CA GLY A 311 40.78 -9.08 -14.52
C GLY A 311 40.07 -8.53 -13.28
N PRO A 312 40.71 -7.63 -12.51
CA PRO A 312 40.20 -7.19 -11.22
C PRO A 312 38.84 -6.53 -11.37
N THR A 313 37.84 -7.14 -10.72
CA THR A 313 36.52 -6.62 -10.32
C THR A 313 36.04 -5.39 -11.10
N GLN A 314 35.44 -5.62 -12.27
CA GLN A 314 34.63 -4.59 -12.93
C GLN A 314 33.42 -4.26 -12.05
N ALA A 315 33.22 -2.97 -11.79
CA ALA A 315 32.04 -2.44 -11.13
C ALA A 315 30.77 -2.88 -11.88
N PRO A 316 29.67 -3.23 -11.19
CA PRO A 316 28.40 -3.50 -11.86
C PRO A 316 27.88 -2.19 -12.46
N GLY A 317 28.17 -1.96 -13.74
CA GLY A 317 27.53 -0.92 -14.54
C GLY A 317 26.07 -1.30 -14.76
N ASN A 318 25.17 -0.40 -14.38
CA ASN A 318 23.70 -0.51 -14.37
C ASN A 318 23.14 -1.11 -13.07
N VAL A 319 23.16 -0.31 -12.00
CA VAL A 319 22.23 -0.50 -10.88
C VAL A 319 20.80 -0.30 -11.41
N GLN A 320 20.04 -1.39 -11.49
CA GLN A 320 18.63 -1.33 -11.89
C GLN A 320 17.87 -0.48 -10.86
N TRP A 321 17.45 0.71 -11.27
CA TRP A 321 16.91 1.73 -10.38
C TRP A 321 15.60 1.27 -9.72
N TRP A 322 14.70 0.65 -10.49
CA TRP A 322 13.45 0.05 -10.01
C TRP A 322 13.29 -1.41 -10.46
N ASP A 323 12.97 -2.28 -9.51
CA ASP A 323 12.51 -3.63 -9.82
C ASP A 323 11.05 -3.59 -10.27
N ALA A 324 10.70 -4.36 -11.30
CA ALA A 324 9.33 -4.43 -11.81
C ALA A 324 8.31 -4.81 -10.72
N GLN A 325 8.73 -5.60 -9.72
CA GLN A 325 7.89 -5.95 -8.57
C GLN A 325 7.53 -4.73 -7.71
N SER A 326 8.44 -3.77 -7.52
CA SER A 326 8.19 -2.55 -6.75
C SER A 326 7.14 -1.65 -7.45
N ILE A 327 7.15 -1.60 -8.79
CA ILE A 327 6.11 -0.89 -9.57
C ILE A 327 4.73 -1.49 -9.32
N VAL A 328 4.61 -2.81 -9.47
CA VAL A 328 3.34 -3.52 -9.25
C VAL A 328 2.89 -3.31 -7.80
N GLY A 329 3.80 -3.36 -6.83
CA GLY A 329 3.51 -3.09 -5.43
C GLY A 329 2.99 -1.68 -5.15
N LEU A 330 3.51 -0.66 -5.84
CA LEU A 330 3.02 0.72 -5.73
C LEU A 330 1.64 0.90 -6.36
N LEU A 331 1.35 0.21 -7.47
CA LEU A 331 0.02 0.21 -8.09
C LEU A 331 -1.03 -0.42 -7.18
N ILE A 332 -0.71 -1.58 -6.58
CA ILE A 332 -1.60 -2.24 -5.62
C ILE A 332 -1.78 -1.38 -4.38
N PHE A 333 -0.72 -0.75 -3.89
CA PHE A 333 -0.78 0.21 -2.79
C PHE A 333 -1.73 1.36 -3.09
N LEU A 334 -1.56 2.05 -4.23
CA LEU A 334 -2.41 3.15 -4.65
C LEU A 334 -3.88 2.72 -4.73
N PHE A 335 -4.14 1.57 -5.35
CA PHE A 335 -5.47 1.00 -5.44
C PHE A 335 -6.08 0.77 -4.05
N CYS A 336 -5.36 0.11 -3.14
CA CYS A 336 -5.87 -0.21 -1.80
C CYS A 336 -6.08 1.05 -0.94
N THR A 337 -5.21 2.04 -1.02
CA THR A 337 -5.35 3.31 -0.29
C THR A 337 -6.55 4.10 -0.78
N LEU A 338 -6.78 4.17 -2.10
CA LEU A 338 -7.97 4.82 -2.66
C LEU A 338 -9.24 4.05 -2.29
N TYR A 339 -9.20 2.73 -2.41
CA TYR A 339 -10.30 1.85 -2.04
C TYR A 339 -10.70 2.01 -0.56
N ALA A 340 -9.73 1.99 0.35
CA ALA A 340 -9.96 2.21 1.77
C ALA A 340 -10.55 3.60 2.06
N SER A 341 -10.15 4.62 1.30
CA SER A 341 -10.64 5.99 1.48
C SER A 341 -12.08 6.18 0.99
N ILE A 342 -12.48 5.44 -0.05
CA ILE A 342 -13.81 5.55 -0.67
C ILE A 342 -14.82 4.65 0.02
N ARG A 343 -14.46 3.39 0.27
CA ARG A 343 -15.42 2.34 0.61
C ARG A 343 -15.79 2.24 2.08
N SER A 344 -14.90 2.64 3.00
CA SER A 344 -15.08 2.36 4.43
C SER A 344 -16.30 3.03 5.09
N SER A 345 -17.11 3.80 4.34
CA SER A 345 -18.41 4.32 4.82
C SER A 345 -19.61 3.37 4.65
N ASN A 346 -19.49 2.23 3.93
CA ASN A 346 -20.69 1.51 3.44
C ASN A 346 -20.76 -0.02 3.68
N ASN A 347 -19.84 -0.67 4.42
CA ASN A 347 -19.96 -2.11 4.72
C ASN A 347 -19.66 -2.44 6.19
N ALA A 348 -20.64 -3.01 6.89
CA ALA A 348 -20.55 -3.41 8.30
C ALA A 348 -19.57 -4.59 8.54
N GLN A 349 -19.51 -5.55 7.60
CA GLN A 349 -18.77 -6.79 7.75
C GLN A 349 -17.24 -6.60 7.90
N VAL A 350 -16.66 -5.67 7.12
CA VAL A 350 -15.22 -5.33 7.22
C VAL A 350 -14.95 -4.34 8.35
N ASN A 351 -15.91 -3.46 8.65
CA ASN A 351 -15.77 -2.55 9.78
C ASN A 351 -15.71 -3.30 11.13
N LYS A 352 -16.43 -4.41 11.23
CA LYS A 352 -16.38 -5.35 12.35
C LYS A 352 -15.04 -6.11 12.43
N LEU A 353 -14.44 -6.44 11.28
CA LEU A 353 -13.14 -7.12 11.20
C LEU A 353 -11.95 -6.18 11.47
N MET A 354 -12.06 -4.91 11.07
CA MET A 354 -11.05 -3.87 11.25
C MET A 354 -11.18 -3.08 12.57
N GLN A 355 -12.13 -3.45 13.44
CA GLN A 355 -12.47 -2.72 14.68
C GLN A 355 -12.82 -1.23 14.43
N THR A 356 -13.40 -0.91 13.27
CA THR A 356 -13.85 0.46 12.95
C THR A 356 -15.27 0.76 13.43
N GLU A 357 -16.00 -0.21 13.99
CA GLU A 357 -17.30 0.00 14.64
C GLU A 357 -17.19 0.15 16.17
N GLU A 358 -17.60 1.32 16.70
CA GLU A 358 -18.28 1.42 18.00
C GLU A 358 -19.69 2.01 17.73
N SER A 359 -20.68 1.11 17.57
CA SER A 359 -22.13 1.34 17.72
C SER A 359 -23.00 1.75 16.51
N GLN A 360 -24.04 0.92 16.33
CA GLN A 360 -25.39 1.11 15.77
C GLN A 360 -25.57 1.66 14.35
N GLY A 361 -25.99 0.75 13.46
CA GLY A 361 -26.53 1.07 12.14
C GLY A 361 -27.72 2.01 12.21
N LEU A 362 -27.52 3.20 11.65
CA LEU A 362 -28.55 4.13 11.19
C LEU A 362 -28.03 4.76 9.90
N THR A 363 -28.11 4.02 8.79
CA THR A 363 -28.08 4.62 7.46
C THR A 363 -29.41 5.33 7.25
N ALA A 364 -29.51 6.58 7.72
CA ALA A 364 -30.46 7.51 7.16
C ALA A 364 -29.83 8.06 5.88
N ASP A 365 -30.47 7.82 4.74
CA ASP A 365 -30.24 8.59 3.52
C ASP A 365 -30.57 10.06 3.82
N GLN A 366 -29.62 10.80 4.39
CA GLN A 366 -29.73 12.25 4.53
C GLN A 366 -29.44 12.85 3.15
N GLU A 367 -30.53 13.15 2.45
CA GLU A 367 -30.53 13.99 1.26
C GLU A 367 -29.67 15.24 1.49
N ALA A 368 -28.82 15.56 0.51
CA ALA A 368 -27.97 16.74 0.57
C ALA A 368 -28.80 17.99 0.86
N SER A 369 -28.64 18.57 2.06
CA SER A 369 -29.33 19.80 2.43
C SER A 369 -28.89 20.93 1.49
N VAL A 370 -29.80 21.38 0.62
CA VAL A 370 -29.59 22.58 -0.19
C VAL A 370 -29.60 23.76 0.78
N GLY A 371 -28.47 24.43 0.97
CA GLY A 371 -28.43 25.66 1.77
C GLY A 371 -29.31 26.74 1.13
N GLU A 372 -29.80 27.71 1.91
CA GLU A 372 -30.64 28.83 1.43
C GLU A 372 -30.07 29.58 0.20
N ASP A 373 -28.75 29.49 -0.03
CA ASP A 373 -28.05 30.08 -1.18
C ASP A 373 -28.03 29.21 -2.46
N GLY A 374 -28.68 28.04 -2.47
CA GLY A 374 -28.68 27.10 -3.61
C GLY A 374 -27.35 26.35 -3.82
N VAL A 375 -26.38 26.47 -2.91
CA VAL A 375 -25.07 25.82 -2.98
C VAL A 375 -25.14 24.43 -2.33
N ARG A 376 -24.74 23.38 -3.08
CA ARG A 376 -24.58 22.03 -2.53
C ARG A 376 -23.32 21.98 -1.67
N ARG A 377 -23.49 21.72 -0.38
CA ARG A 377 -22.41 21.60 0.61
C ARG A 377 -22.19 20.13 0.94
N ALA A 378 -21.00 19.78 1.45
CA ALA A 378 -20.76 18.45 2.00
C ALA A 378 -21.73 18.19 3.17
N VAL A 379 -22.08 16.92 3.41
CA VAL A 379 -22.99 16.52 4.50
C VAL A 379 -22.15 16.02 5.68
N ASP A 380 -22.41 16.53 6.88
CA ASP A 380 -21.80 15.98 8.10
C ASP A 380 -22.56 14.72 8.52
N ASN A 381 -22.03 13.57 8.15
CA ASN A 381 -22.62 12.26 8.41
C ASN A 381 -22.10 11.61 9.70
N GLU A 382 -21.41 12.36 10.57
CA GLU A 382 -20.77 11.85 11.78
C GLU A 382 -21.25 12.54 13.06
N GLU A 383 -22.40 13.22 12.99
CA GLU A 383 -22.96 14.00 14.10
C GLU A 383 -23.32 13.11 15.32
N ASP A 384 -24.00 11.99 15.06
CA ASP A 384 -24.46 11.06 16.10
C ASP A 384 -23.47 9.92 16.39
N GLY A 385 -22.47 9.74 15.53
CA GLY A 385 -21.46 8.69 15.64
C GLY A 385 -20.47 8.73 14.49
N VAL A 386 -19.18 8.45 14.75
CA VAL A 386 -18.18 8.34 13.67
C VAL A 386 -18.42 7.12 12.79
N THR A 387 -18.27 7.26 11.48
CA THR A 387 -18.47 6.16 10.53
C THR A 387 -17.28 5.20 10.44
N TYR A 388 -16.13 5.61 10.99
CA TYR A 388 -14.92 4.81 11.07
C TYR A 388 -14.08 5.25 12.28
N SER A 389 -13.29 4.32 12.83
CA SER A 389 -12.28 4.66 13.83
C SER A 389 -11.18 5.54 13.23
N TYR A 390 -11.18 6.84 13.60
CA TYR A 390 -10.17 7.80 13.17
C TYR A 390 -8.75 7.35 13.58
N THR A 391 -8.61 6.77 14.76
CA THR A 391 -7.34 6.24 15.27
C THR A 391 -6.77 5.17 14.33
N PHE A 392 -7.62 4.20 13.96
CA PHE A 392 -7.23 3.07 13.13
C PHE A 392 -6.91 3.50 11.70
N PHE A 393 -7.66 4.44 11.15
CA PHE A 393 -7.38 5.03 9.84
C PHE A 393 -5.99 5.68 9.78
N HIS A 394 -5.68 6.57 10.73
CA HIS A 394 -4.36 7.22 10.79
C HIS A 394 -3.23 6.24 11.08
N PHE A 395 -3.48 5.23 11.93
CA PHE A 395 -2.51 4.17 12.17
C PHE A 395 -2.22 3.37 10.89
N SER A 396 -3.25 3.09 10.09
CA SER A 396 -3.10 2.42 8.80
C SER A 396 -2.30 3.27 7.80
N LEU A 397 -2.48 4.60 7.77
CA LEU A 397 -1.67 5.51 6.95
C LEU A 397 -0.22 5.63 7.45
N CYS A 398 0.00 5.54 8.76
CA CYS A 398 1.35 5.44 9.33
C CYS A 398 2.04 4.16 8.82
N LEU A 399 1.39 3.00 8.93
CA LEU A 399 1.91 1.73 8.41
C LEU A 399 2.13 1.77 6.90
N ALA A 400 1.24 2.43 6.15
CA ALA A 400 1.39 2.65 4.72
C ALA A 400 2.67 3.41 4.38
N SER A 401 3.00 4.46 5.14
CA SER A 401 4.24 5.23 4.91
C SER A 401 5.50 4.38 5.15
N LEU A 402 5.46 3.45 6.10
CA LEU A 402 6.54 2.48 6.33
C LEU A 402 6.63 1.46 5.18
N TYR A 403 5.50 0.99 4.65
CA TYR A 403 5.47 0.13 3.46
C TYR A 403 6.04 0.81 2.21
N ILE A 404 5.67 2.07 1.96
CA ILE A 404 6.21 2.87 0.86
C ILE A 404 7.73 3.00 0.98
N MET A 405 8.22 3.31 2.18
CA MET A 405 9.66 3.40 2.44
C MET A 405 10.40 2.12 2.03
N MET A 406 9.91 0.96 2.49
CA MET A 406 10.55 -0.32 2.19
C MET A 406 10.44 -0.67 0.71
N THR A 407 9.31 -0.39 0.07
CA THR A 407 9.07 -0.66 -1.35
C THR A 407 9.95 0.19 -2.26
N LEU A 408 10.04 1.50 -2.01
CA LEU A 408 10.87 2.42 -2.79
C LEU A 408 12.37 2.15 -2.60
N THR A 409 12.77 1.56 -1.48
CA THR A 409 14.17 1.19 -1.20
C THR A 409 14.47 -0.27 -1.52
N ASN A 410 13.60 -0.92 -2.31
CA ASN A 410 13.69 -2.31 -2.76
C ASN A 410 13.95 -3.32 -1.63
N TRP A 411 13.52 -2.99 -0.41
CA TRP A 411 13.71 -3.80 0.80
C TRP A 411 15.18 -4.11 1.12
N TYR A 412 16.10 -3.29 0.62
CA TYR A 412 17.51 -3.47 0.88
C TYR A 412 17.88 -3.17 2.33
N LYS A 413 18.73 -4.01 2.89
CA LYS A 413 19.27 -3.80 4.24
C LYS A 413 20.49 -2.87 4.16
N PRO A 414 20.51 -1.77 4.94
CA PRO A 414 21.72 -0.95 5.08
C PRO A 414 22.83 -1.75 5.78
N ASN A 415 24.05 -1.75 5.23
CA ASN A 415 25.23 -2.29 5.93
C ASN A 415 25.85 -1.24 6.87
N SER A 416 26.57 -1.69 7.89
CA SER A 416 27.32 -0.89 8.87
C SER A 416 28.20 0.21 8.28
N ASN A 417 28.85 -0.06 7.13
CA ASN A 417 29.68 0.92 6.41
C ASN A 417 28.94 1.60 5.24
N TYR A 418 27.65 1.29 5.03
CA TYR A 418 26.81 1.80 3.94
C TYR A 418 27.33 1.55 2.50
N GLU A 419 28.44 0.81 2.33
CA GLU A 419 29.10 0.64 1.02
C GLU A 419 28.29 -0.24 0.03
N THR A 420 27.42 -1.11 0.54
CA THR A 420 26.56 -1.97 -0.27
C THR A 420 25.15 -2.09 0.30
N MET A 421 24.15 -1.94 -0.57
CA MET A 421 22.75 -2.25 -0.30
C MET A 421 22.51 -3.70 -0.77
N GLN A 422 22.03 -4.56 0.14
CA GLN A 422 21.91 -6.00 -0.13
C GLN A 422 20.48 -6.49 0.09
N THR A 423 20.06 -7.44 -0.76
CA THR A 423 18.86 -8.25 -0.53
C THR A 423 18.99 -9.02 0.78
N SER A 424 17.87 -9.34 1.42
CA SER A 424 17.88 -9.82 2.80
C SER A 424 16.75 -10.82 3.07
N MET A 425 17.07 -11.90 3.80
CA MET A 425 16.09 -12.91 4.18
C MET A 425 14.89 -12.39 4.97
N PRO A 426 15.01 -11.39 5.87
CA PRO A 426 13.85 -10.81 6.55
C PRO A 426 12.78 -10.29 5.58
N ALA A 427 13.19 -9.67 4.46
CA ALA A 427 12.26 -9.20 3.44
C ALA A 427 11.51 -10.35 2.75
N VAL A 428 12.22 -11.44 2.45
CA VAL A 428 11.65 -12.67 1.86
C VAL A 428 10.59 -13.25 2.80
N TRP A 429 10.95 -13.47 4.06
CA TRP A 429 10.07 -14.10 5.04
C TRP A 429 8.86 -13.25 5.40
N VAL A 430 9.00 -11.93 5.49
CA VAL A 430 7.85 -11.03 5.66
C VAL A 430 6.84 -11.21 4.54
N LYS A 431 7.30 -11.24 3.28
CA LYS A 431 6.39 -11.39 2.12
C LYS A 431 5.76 -12.78 2.02
N ILE A 432 6.54 -13.85 2.25
CA ILE A 432 6.03 -15.23 2.20
C ILE A 432 5.06 -15.50 3.36
N SER A 433 5.43 -15.14 4.60
CA SER A 433 4.53 -15.32 5.74
C SER A 433 3.25 -14.50 5.59
N SER A 434 3.33 -13.26 5.10
CA SER A 434 2.13 -12.48 4.75
C SER A 434 1.25 -13.17 3.72
N SER A 435 1.84 -13.84 2.70
CA SER A 435 1.07 -14.59 1.71
C SER A 435 0.30 -15.75 2.34
N TRP A 436 0.93 -16.50 3.25
CA TRP A 436 0.29 -17.61 3.96
C TRP A 436 -0.81 -17.14 4.91
N LEU A 437 -0.56 -16.05 5.65
CA LEU A 437 -1.58 -15.43 6.50
C LEU A 437 -2.75 -14.89 5.67
N GLY A 438 -2.48 -14.28 4.52
CA GLY A 438 -3.52 -13.80 3.60
C GLY A 438 -4.42 -14.92 3.09
N LEU A 439 -3.83 -16.03 2.65
CA LEU A 439 -4.56 -17.23 2.25
C LEU A 439 -5.33 -17.85 3.42
N GLY A 440 -4.73 -17.86 4.62
CA GLY A 440 -5.38 -18.32 5.84
C GLY A 440 -6.59 -17.47 6.23
N PHE A 441 -6.48 -16.14 6.13
CA PHE A 441 -7.61 -15.22 6.36
C PHE A 441 -8.71 -15.42 5.33
N TYR A 442 -8.36 -15.54 4.05
CA TYR A 442 -9.35 -15.83 3.01
C TYR A 442 -10.04 -17.19 3.22
N LEU A 443 -9.28 -18.23 3.55
CA LEU A 443 -9.86 -19.52 3.90
C LEU A 443 -10.81 -19.39 5.11
N TRP A 444 -10.42 -18.60 6.09
CA TRP A 444 -11.23 -18.34 7.27
C TRP A 444 -12.52 -17.59 6.93
N THR A 445 -12.52 -16.63 6.00
CA THR A 445 -13.77 -15.95 5.59
C THR A 445 -14.76 -16.90 4.93
N LEU A 446 -14.28 -17.96 4.26
CA LEU A 446 -15.11 -19.00 3.66
C LEU A 446 -15.63 -20.01 4.70
N VAL A 447 -14.80 -20.38 5.68
CA VAL A 447 -15.10 -21.47 6.62
C VAL A 447 -15.78 -20.99 7.91
N ALA A 448 -15.54 -19.75 8.35
CA ALA A 448 -16.09 -19.23 9.61
C ALA A 448 -17.64 -19.31 9.70
N PRO A 449 -18.42 -19.03 8.63
CA PRO A 449 -19.88 -19.20 8.66
C PRO A 449 -20.33 -20.65 8.92
N LEU A 450 -19.52 -21.65 8.55
CA LEU A 450 -19.82 -23.06 8.80
C LEU A 450 -19.52 -23.49 10.24
N VAL A 451 -18.46 -22.93 10.82
CA VAL A 451 -18.02 -23.28 12.18
C VAL A 451 -18.85 -22.57 13.25
N PHE A 452 -19.32 -21.35 12.96
CA PHE A 452 -20.09 -20.53 13.89
C PHE A 452 -21.45 -20.12 13.30
N PRO A 453 -22.37 -21.06 13.05
CA PRO A 453 -23.65 -20.77 12.39
C PRO A 453 -24.52 -19.76 13.16
N ASP A 454 -24.34 -19.64 14.48
CA ASP A 454 -25.10 -18.71 15.33
C ASP A 454 -24.56 -17.26 15.31
N ARG A 455 -23.45 -17.00 14.60
CA ARG A 455 -22.85 -15.66 14.51
C ARG A 455 -23.25 -15.00 13.21
N ASP A 456 -23.77 -13.78 13.30
CA ASP A 456 -24.11 -13.02 12.10
C ASP A 456 -22.84 -12.54 11.40
N PHE A 457 -22.61 -13.08 10.20
CA PHE A 457 -21.51 -12.77 9.29
C PHE A 457 -21.98 -11.92 8.10
N SER A 458 -23.26 -11.55 8.03
CA SER A 458 -23.81 -10.69 6.97
C SER A 458 -23.42 -9.22 7.13
#